data_AF-A0A957WXP8-F1
#
_entry.id   AF-A0A957WXP8-F1
#
_cell.length_a   1.000
_cell.length_b   1.000
_cell.length_c   1.000
_cell.angle_alpha   90.00
_cell.angle_beta   90.00
_cell.angle_gamma   90.00
#
_symmetry.space_group_name_H-M   'P 1'
#
loop_
_entity.id
_entity.type
_entity.pdbx_description
1 polymer ?
#
loop_
_entity_poly.entity_id
_entity_poly.type
_entity_poly.pdbx_seq_one_letter_code
_entity_poly.pdbx_strand_id
1 'polypeptide(L)'
;MTIESQTTSSKSHAYRYIIGIDLGTTNSALSYVDLAEQSATSPDTPPTIHIFDVPQLTAPGTIGTRPVLPSFLYLPGDYDLPAGSTDLPWTDEHNYLVGEGAREQGAKVPGRLVASAKSWLAHGAVDRTAPILPWGAPAEVQKVSPVEASKRYLQHLREAWNATMAVPAASTSSAAAVNEIDDDARFENQFIVLT
;
A
#
# COMPACT_ATOMS: atom_id res chain seq x y z
N MET A 1 11.88 -55.71 14.80
CA MET A 1 11.43 -55.05 13.56
C MET A 1 10.73 -53.78 14.00
N THR A 2 11.50 -52.72 14.20
CA THR A 2 11.02 -51.45 14.75
C THR A 2 11.02 -50.46 13.58
N ILE A 3 9.84 -50.02 13.19
CA ILE A 3 9.67 -48.99 12.16
C ILE A 3 9.74 -47.66 12.91
N GLU A 4 10.84 -46.92 12.74
CA GLU A 4 10.97 -45.55 13.21
C GLU A 4 10.04 -44.66 12.38
N SER A 5 9.10 -44.00 13.06
CA SER A 5 8.24 -42.98 12.46
C SER A 5 9.10 -41.74 12.19
N GLN A 6 9.33 -41.45 10.91
CA GLN A 6 9.94 -40.18 10.51
C GLN A 6 8.96 -39.04 10.80
N THR A 7 9.34 -38.21 11.76
CA THR A 7 8.68 -36.93 12.05
C THR A 7 8.79 -36.05 10.81
N THR A 8 7.66 -35.75 10.18
CA THR A 8 7.58 -34.82 9.05
C THR A 8 8.03 -33.44 9.53
N SER A 9 9.20 -33.01 9.10
CA SER A 9 9.71 -31.65 9.27
C SER A 9 8.70 -30.66 8.67
N SER A 10 8.14 -29.77 9.50
CA SER A 10 7.39 -28.60 9.01
C SER A 10 8.29 -27.81 8.06
N LYS A 11 7.84 -27.56 6.82
CA LYS A 11 8.55 -26.63 5.94
C LYS A 11 8.43 -25.24 6.55
N SER A 12 9.52 -24.73 7.12
CA SER A 12 9.63 -23.30 7.42
C SER A 12 9.61 -22.56 6.09
N HIS A 13 8.55 -21.81 5.82
CA HIS A 13 8.56 -20.90 4.68
C HIS A 13 9.55 -19.78 4.97
N ALA A 14 10.34 -19.37 3.97
CA ALA A 14 11.28 -18.25 4.11
C ALA A 14 10.58 -16.90 4.34
N TYR A 15 9.26 -16.87 4.13
CA TYR A 15 8.38 -15.70 4.25
C TYR A 15 7.13 -16.10 5.01
N ARG A 16 6.52 -15.16 5.74
CA ARG A 16 5.23 -15.40 6.40
C ARG A 16 4.06 -15.24 5.43
N TYR A 17 4.16 -14.26 4.53
CA TYR A 17 3.12 -13.92 3.57
C TYR A 17 3.63 -14.01 2.12
N ILE A 18 2.72 -14.38 1.21
CA ILE A 18 2.83 -14.07 -0.21
C ILE A 18 1.89 -12.91 -0.49
N ILE A 19 2.41 -11.79 -1.00
CA ILE A 19 1.65 -10.57 -1.28
C ILE A 19 1.51 -10.41 -2.80
N GLY A 20 0.27 -10.28 -3.28
CA GLY A 20 -0.07 -9.92 -4.65
C GLY A 20 -0.53 -8.45 -4.74
N ILE A 21 -0.05 -7.71 -5.74
CA ILE A 21 -0.45 -6.32 -5.96
C ILE A 21 -0.87 -6.12 -7.41
N ASP A 22 -2.13 -5.76 -7.61
CA ASP A 22 -2.62 -5.25 -8.89
C ASP A 22 -2.42 -3.73 -8.90
N LEU A 23 -1.49 -3.26 -9.75
CA LEU A 23 -1.22 -1.83 -9.92
C LEU A 23 -1.99 -1.29 -11.14
N GLY A 24 -3.29 -1.05 -10.92
CA GLY A 24 -4.20 -0.59 -11.97
C GLY A 24 -4.14 0.91 -12.28
N THR A 25 -4.77 1.27 -13.40
CA THR A 25 -4.84 2.66 -13.89
C THR A 25 -5.74 3.55 -13.03
N THR A 26 -6.80 2.99 -12.45
CA THR A 26 -7.79 3.70 -11.63
C THR A 26 -7.74 3.28 -10.17
N ASN A 27 -7.53 1.99 -9.90
CA ASN A 27 -7.44 1.44 -8.55
C ASN A 27 -6.26 0.48 -8.48
N SER A 28 -5.67 0.38 -7.30
CA SER A 28 -4.71 -0.64 -6.92
C SER A 28 -5.31 -1.50 -5.82
N ALA A 29 -4.93 -2.76 -5.75
CA ALA A 29 -5.36 -3.68 -4.71
C ALA A 29 -4.17 -4.48 -4.18
N LEU A 30 -4.21 -4.81 -2.89
CA LEU A 30 -3.26 -5.72 -2.25
C LEU A 30 -4.04 -6.94 -1.76
N SER A 31 -3.60 -8.11 -2.17
CA SER A 31 -4.08 -9.40 -1.66
C SER A 31 -2.92 -10.18 -1.06
N TYR A 32 -3.21 -11.14 -0.20
CA TYR A 32 -2.17 -11.97 0.40
C TYR A 32 -2.65 -13.37 0.75
N VAL A 33 -1.68 -14.28 0.89
CA VAL A 33 -1.84 -15.60 1.49
C VAL A 33 -0.96 -15.64 2.74
N ASP A 34 -1.52 -16.07 3.87
CA ASP A 34 -0.77 -16.38 5.09
C ASP A 34 -0.25 -17.83 5.01
N LEU A 35 1.07 -18.00 4.93
CA LEU A 35 1.70 -19.32 4.80
C LEU A 35 1.69 -20.10 6.11
N ALA A 36 1.57 -19.43 7.26
CA ALA A 36 1.37 -20.10 8.54
C ALA A 36 -0.05 -20.66 8.63
N GLU A 37 -1.06 -19.89 8.18
CA GLU A 37 -2.44 -20.39 8.05
C GLU A 37 -2.52 -21.59 7.10
N GLN A 38 -1.92 -21.46 5.90
CA GLN A 38 -1.90 -22.55 4.92
C GLN A 38 -1.25 -23.82 5.48
N SER A 39 -0.14 -23.69 6.21
CA SER A 39 0.58 -24.83 6.79
C SER A 39 -0.23 -25.59 7.85
N ALA A 40 -1.24 -24.96 8.44
CA ALA A 40 -2.15 -25.58 9.39
C ALA A 40 -3.33 -26.33 8.73
N THR A 41 -3.49 -26.20 7.41
CA THR A 41 -4.55 -26.88 6.65
C THR A 41 -4.06 -28.17 5.98
N SER A 42 -4.99 -28.98 5.47
CA SER A 42 -4.64 -30.20 4.72
C SER A 42 -3.88 -29.87 3.43
N PRO A 43 -2.93 -30.71 2.97
CA PRO A 43 -2.14 -30.45 1.75
C PRO A 43 -2.96 -30.24 0.48
N ASP A 44 -4.16 -30.81 0.40
CA ASP A 44 -5.08 -30.68 -0.73
C ASP A 44 -6.00 -29.45 -0.63
N THR A 45 -5.93 -28.70 0.47
CA THR A 45 -6.72 -27.48 0.67
C THR A 45 -6.06 -26.33 -0.11
N PRO A 46 -6.77 -25.69 -1.06
CA PRO A 46 -6.23 -24.56 -1.79
C PRO A 46 -6.00 -23.37 -0.85
N PRO A 47 -5.03 -22.49 -1.15
CA PRO A 47 -4.80 -21.30 -0.35
C PRO A 47 -5.99 -20.35 -0.30
N THR A 48 -6.30 -19.90 0.92
CA THR A 48 -7.21 -18.78 1.15
C THR A 48 -6.51 -17.49 0.73
N ILE A 49 -7.12 -16.78 -0.23
CA ILE A 49 -6.67 -15.45 -0.64
C ILE A 49 -7.43 -14.42 0.17
N HIS A 50 -6.69 -13.61 0.92
CA HIS A 50 -7.22 -12.49 1.69
C HIS A 50 -7.08 -11.19 0.90
N ILE A 51 -8.08 -10.32 1.00
CA ILE A 51 -7.98 -8.93 0.52
C ILE A 51 -7.53 -8.07 1.68
N PHE A 52 -6.52 -7.24 1.45
CA PHE A 52 -6.06 -6.29 2.45
C PHE A 52 -6.88 -5.01 2.39
N ASP A 53 -7.58 -4.72 3.48
CA ASP A 53 -8.34 -3.48 3.66
C ASP A 53 -7.39 -2.32 3.97
N VAL A 54 -7.03 -1.56 2.93
CA VAL A 54 -6.02 -0.48 2.96
C VAL A 54 -6.52 0.72 3.77
N PRO A 55 -5.90 1.07 4.91
CA PRO A 55 -6.10 2.35 5.58
C PRO A 55 -5.70 3.51 4.67
N GLN A 56 -6.56 4.51 4.56
CA GLN A 56 -6.34 5.71 3.75
C GLN A 56 -7.23 6.84 4.26
N LEU A 57 -6.92 8.07 3.87
CA LEU A 57 -7.78 9.21 4.14
C LEU A 57 -9.06 9.08 3.31
N THR A 58 -10.21 8.94 3.97
CA THR A 58 -11.54 8.86 3.32
C THR A 58 -12.33 10.15 3.44
N ALA A 59 -11.82 11.09 4.24
CA ALA A 59 -12.23 12.49 4.32
C ALA A 59 -11.07 13.28 4.97
N PRO A 60 -11.06 14.62 4.95
CA PRO A 60 -10.00 15.40 5.60
C PRO A 60 -9.79 14.99 7.07
N GLY A 61 -8.57 14.57 7.42
CA GLY A 61 -8.21 14.11 8.77
C GLY A 61 -8.92 12.85 9.25
N THR A 62 -9.66 12.14 8.38
CA THR A 62 -10.40 10.93 8.73
C THR A 62 -9.84 9.72 7.99
N ILE A 63 -9.35 8.75 8.76
CA ILE A 63 -8.80 7.51 8.22
C ILE A 63 -9.90 6.44 8.23
N GLY A 64 -10.05 5.75 7.10
CA GLY A 64 -10.89 4.58 6.96
C GLY A 64 -10.20 3.51 6.13
N THR A 65 -10.66 2.27 6.22
CA THR A 65 -10.14 1.18 5.42
C THR A 65 -11.02 0.92 4.18
N ARG A 66 -10.40 0.52 3.08
CA ARG A 66 -11.10 0.15 1.83
C ARG A 66 -10.41 -1.06 1.21
N PRO A 67 -11.14 -1.95 0.51
CA PRO A 67 -10.55 -3.12 -0.15
C PRO A 67 -9.66 -2.76 -1.34
N VAL A 68 -9.68 -1.50 -1.79
CA VAL A 68 -8.87 -0.97 -2.89
C VAL A 68 -8.34 0.41 -2.54
N LEU A 69 -7.20 0.76 -3.13
CA LEU A 69 -6.61 2.10 -3.08
C LEU A 69 -6.81 2.78 -4.44
N PRO A 70 -7.58 3.87 -4.54
CA PRO A 70 -7.66 4.65 -5.77
C PRO A 70 -6.25 5.11 -6.23
N SER A 71 -5.91 4.83 -7.49
CA SER A 71 -4.60 5.14 -8.10
C SER A 71 -4.49 6.62 -8.49
N PHE A 72 -4.75 7.50 -7.52
CA PHE A 72 -4.71 8.95 -7.65
C PHE A 72 -3.67 9.52 -6.70
N LEU A 73 -2.95 10.53 -7.17
CA LEU A 73 -2.01 11.33 -6.39
C LEU A 73 -2.43 12.78 -6.50
N TYR A 74 -2.64 13.45 -5.37
CA TYR A 74 -2.92 14.87 -5.34
C TYR A 74 -1.69 15.64 -4.84
N LEU A 75 -1.37 16.73 -5.53
CA LEU A 75 -0.21 17.59 -5.25
C LEU A 75 -0.69 18.96 -4.73
N PRO A 76 -0.89 19.10 -3.40
CA PRO A 76 -1.41 20.32 -2.79
C PRO A 76 -0.53 21.53 -3.10
N GLY A 77 -1.16 22.68 -3.31
CA GLY A 77 -0.54 23.99 -3.12
C GLY A 77 -0.64 24.44 -1.67
N ASP A 78 0.04 25.54 -1.35
CA ASP A 78 0.18 26.08 0.01
C ASP A 78 -1.15 26.36 0.74
N TYR A 79 -2.23 26.56 -0.01
CA TYR A 79 -3.56 26.93 0.52
C TYR A 79 -4.65 25.90 0.22
N ASP A 80 -4.30 24.75 -0.37
CA ASP A 80 -5.30 23.78 -0.82
C ASP A 80 -5.87 22.95 0.34
N LEU A 81 -5.07 22.75 1.38
CA LEU A 81 -5.34 21.82 2.48
C LEU A 81 -4.96 22.43 3.83
N PRO A 82 -5.78 22.25 4.88
CA PRO A 82 -5.39 22.60 6.24
C PRO A 82 -4.15 21.81 6.70
N ALA A 83 -3.36 22.39 7.59
CA ALA A 83 -2.23 21.69 8.22
C ALA A 83 -2.70 20.40 8.92
N GLY A 84 -1.93 19.31 8.76
CA GLY A 84 -2.23 17.99 9.32
C GLY A 84 -3.33 17.20 8.60
N SER A 85 -3.95 17.76 7.55
CA SER A 85 -5.02 17.06 6.82
C SER A 85 -4.53 15.96 5.87
N THR A 86 -3.20 15.85 5.70
CA THR A 86 -2.51 14.81 4.93
C THR A 86 -1.92 13.71 5.82
N ASP A 87 -2.08 13.81 7.14
CA ASP A 87 -1.47 12.90 8.11
C ASP A 87 -2.08 11.50 8.01
N LEU A 88 -1.23 10.49 8.18
CA LEU A 88 -1.58 9.08 8.22
C LEU A 88 -1.03 8.47 9.52
N PRO A 89 -1.54 7.30 9.97
CA PRO A 89 -1.09 6.69 11.23
C PRO A 89 0.43 6.44 11.33
N TRP A 90 1.11 6.37 10.19
CA TRP A 90 2.53 6.05 10.09
C TRP A 90 3.41 7.25 9.73
N THR A 91 2.84 8.44 9.49
CA THR A 91 3.60 9.64 9.11
C THR A 91 2.74 10.91 9.12
N ASP A 92 3.32 11.99 9.62
CA ASP A 92 2.82 13.36 9.66
C ASP A 92 3.54 14.28 8.65
N GLU A 93 4.43 13.73 7.81
CA GLU A 93 5.31 14.51 6.93
C GLU A 93 4.97 14.39 5.43
N HIS A 94 3.73 14.04 5.07
CA HIS A 94 3.35 13.97 3.66
C HIS A 94 2.86 15.31 3.11
N ASN A 95 3.55 15.80 2.08
CA ASN A 95 3.13 16.94 1.26
C ASN A 95 2.27 16.54 0.05
N TYR A 96 1.62 15.38 0.09
CA TYR A 96 0.75 14.86 -0.97
C TYR A 96 -0.31 13.91 -0.41
N LEU A 97 -1.34 13.62 -1.21
CA LEU A 97 -2.34 12.59 -0.87
C LEU A 97 -2.28 11.45 -1.88
N VAL A 98 -2.56 10.23 -1.43
CA VAL A 98 -2.81 9.04 -2.26
C VAL A 98 -4.17 8.45 -1.88
N GLY A 99 -4.85 7.81 -2.83
CA GLY A 99 -6.08 7.07 -2.56
C GLY A 99 -7.34 7.94 -2.63
N GLU A 100 -8.31 7.61 -1.77
CA GLU A 100 -9.62 8.27 -1.74
C GLU A 100 -9.53 9.78 -1.51
N GLY A 101 -8.75 10.22 -0.51
CA GLY A 101 -8.54 11.64 -0.24
C GLY A 101 -7.95 12.40 -1.44
N ALA A 102 -7.03 11.78 -2.19
CA ALA A 102 -6.50 12.35 -3.41
C ALA A 102 -7.57 12.48 -4.50
N ARG A 103 -8.40 11.45 -4.67
CA ARG A 103 -9.52 11.42 -5.61
C ARG A 103 -10.55 12.50 -5.30
N GLU A 104 -10.95 12.63 -4.03
CA GLU A 104 -11.93 13.62 -3.58
C GLU A 104 -11.41 15.06 -3.72
N GLN A 105 -10.18 15.32 -3.27
CA GLN A 105 -9.60 16.65 -3.38
C GLN A 105 -9.30 17.01 -4.84
N GLY A 106 -8.83 16.05 -5.64
CA GLY A 106 -8.63 16.21 -7.06
C GLY A 106 -9.91 16.49 -7.85
N ALA A 107 -11.07 16.00 -7.40
CA ALA A 107 -12.35 16.38 -7.99
C ALA A 107 -12.68 17.87 -7.79
N LYS A 108 -12.19 18.49 -6.70
CA LYS A 108 -12.37 19.93 -6.42
C LYS A 108 -11.33 20.79 -7.15
N VAL A 109 -10.09 20.31 -7.24
CA VAL A 109 -8.98 21.03 -7.90
C VAL A 109 -8.26 20.12 -8.92
N PRO A 110 -8.86 19.90 -10.12
CA PRO A 110 -8.37 18.91 -11.08
C PRO A 110 -6.96 19.17 -11.61
N GLY A 111 -6.54 20.45 -11.68
CA GLY A 111 -5.21 20.84 -12.19
C GLY A 111 -4.02 20.31 -11.37
N ARG A 112 -4.29 19.76 -10.19
CA ARG A 112 -3.30 19.20 -9.25
C ARG A 112 -3.40 17.68 -9.07
N LEU A 113 -4.36 17.05 -9.74
CA LEU A 113 -4.62 15.61 -9.65
C LEU A 113 -3.81 14.85 -10.70
N VAL A 114 -2.95 13.95 -10.24
CA VAL A 114 -2.33 12.92 -11.07
C VAL A 114 -3.29 11.73 -11.15
N ALA A 115 -3.66 11.36 -12.36
CA ALA A 115 -4.46 10.19 -12.68
C ALA A 115 -3.79 9.36 -13.79
N SER A 116 -4.16 8.09 -13.91
CA SER A 116 -3.72 7.19 -14.99
C SER A 116 -2.19 7.04 -15.11
N ALA A 117 -1.46 7.17 -14.00
CA ALA A 117 0.01 7.05 -13.99
C ALA A 117 0.49 5.71 -14.60
N LYS A 118 -0.22 4.61 -14.37
CA LYS A 118 0.06 3.29 -14.98
C LYS A 118 -0.03 3.31 -16.51
N SER A 119 -0.99 4.05 -17.08
CA SER A 119 -1.11 4.19 -18.53
C SER A 119 0.08 4.97 -19.11
N TRP A 120 0.51 6.04 -18.42
CA TRP A 120 1.70 6.80 -18.82
C TRP A 120 3.00 6.01 -18.68
N LEU A 121 3.10 5.13 -17.67
CA LEU A 121 4.23 4.19 -17.55
C LEU A 121 4.37 3.25 -18.75
N ALA A 122 3.23 2.81 -19.32
CA ALA A 122 3.18 1.91 -20.47
C ALA A 122 3.20 2.64 -21.82
N HIS A 123 3.15 3.98 -21.84
CA HIS A 123 3.05 4.74 -23.07
C HIS A 123 4.44 4.94 -23.72
N GLY A 124 4.69 4.26 -24.84
CA GLY A 124 6.02 4.19 -25.46
C GLY A 124 6.58 5.51 -26.00
N ALA A 125 5.75 6.53 -26.21
CA ALA A 125 6.18 7.81 -26.79
C ALA A 125 6.49 8.90 -25.75
N VAL A 126 6.55 8.58 -24.45
CA VAL A 126 6.95 9.54 -23.41
C VAL A 126 8.15 9.07 -22.61
N ASP A 127 8.90 10.03 -22.09
CA ASP A 127 9.84 9.77 -21.00
C ASP A 127 9.05 9.58 -19.70
N ARG A 128 8.93 8.32 -19.27
CA ARG A 128 8.22 7.94 -18.05
C ARG A 128 8.91 8.38 -16.74
N THR A 129 10.14 8.89 -16.84
CA THR A 129 10.92 9.42 -15.71
C THR A 129 10.90 10.94 -15.62
N ALA A 130 10.47 11.62 -16.69
CA ALA A 130 10.31 13.07 -16.71
C ALA A 130 9.06 13.53 -15.94
N PRO A 131 9.09 14.73 -15.30
CA PRO A 131 7.98 15.27 -14.52
C PRO A 131 6.85 15.81 -15.44
N ILE A 132 6.07 14.90 -16.01
CA ILE A 132 5.02 15.24 -16.99
C ILE A 132 3.60 15.26 -16.39
N LEU A 133 3.40 14.80 -15.15
CA LEU A 133 2.09 14.70 -14.50
C LEU A 133 1.96 15.68 -13.31
N PRO A 134 0.79 16.33 -13.09
CA PRO A 134 -0.41 16.24 -13.91
C PRO A 134 -0.21 16.86 -15.29
N TRP A 135 -0.77 16.21 -16.30
CA TRP A 135 -0.66 16.70 -17.67
C TRP A 135 -1.40 18.03 -17.80
N GLY A 136 -0.77 19.01 -18.44
CA GLY A 136 -1.35 20.36 -18.56
C GLY A 136 -1.50 21.12 -17.23
N ALA A 137 -0.87 20.67 -16.14
CA ALA A 137 -0.91 21.41 -14.88
C ALA A 137 -0.33 22.83 -15.04
N PRO A 138 -0.86 23.81 -14.29
CA PRO A 138 -0.29 25.15 -14.17
C PRO A 138 1.20 25.15 -13.79
N ALA A 139 1.90 26.24 -14.08
CA ALA A 139 3.36 26.33 -13.90
C ALA A 139 3.79 26.23 -12.43
N GLU A 140 2.92 26.63 -11.50
CA GLU A 140 3.13 26.56 -10.06
C GLU A 140 2.98 25.14 -9.49
N VAL A 141 2.44 24.17 -10.26
CA VAL A 141 2.31 22.78 -9.81
C VAL A 141 3.63 22.06 -10.06
N GLN A 142 4.29 21.64 -8.98
CA GLN A 142 5.48 20.79 -9.07
C GLN A 142 5.09 19.41 -9.61
N LYS A 143 5.22 19.22 -10.93
CA LYS A 143 4.92 17.96 -11.59
C LYS A 143 5.83 16.82 -11.11
N VAL A 144 5.32 15.60 -11.22
CA VAL A 144 6.01 14.34 -10.97
C VAL A 144 6.00 13.45 -12.21
N SER A 145 6.87 12.45 -12.21
CA SER A 145 6.91 11.47 -13.29
C SER A 145 5.88 10.35 -13.09
N PRO A 146 5.49 9.63 -14.15
CA PRO A 146 4.71 8.40 -14.03
C PRO A 146 5.34 7.39 -13.05
N VAL A 147 6.67 7.25 -13.05
CA VAL A 147 7.40 6.39 -12.10
C VAL A 147 7.22 6.87 -10.66
N GLU A 148 7.38 8.16 -10.40
CA GLU A 148 7.26 8.72 -9.06
C GLU A 148 5.82 8.60 -8.52
N ALA A 149 4.81 8.85 -9.37
CA ALA A 149 3.41 8.67 -8.98
C ALA A 149 3.11 7.22 -8.60
N SER A 150 3.52 6.25 -9.41
CA SER A 150 3.33 4.83 -9.11
C SER A 150 4.13 4.36 -7.90
N LYS A 151 5.34 4.89 -7.68
CA LYS A 151 6.11 4.65 -6.45
C LYS A 151 5.32 5.09 -5.22
N ARG A 152 4.69 6.26 -5.23
CA ARG A 152 3.88 6.74 -4.10
C ARG A 152 2.66 5.85 -3.82
N TYR A 153 2.05 5.26 -4.85
CA TYR A 153 0.98 4.26 -4.66
C TYR A 153 1.48 3.01 -3.95
N LEU A 154 2.61 2.45 -4.41
CA LEU A 154 3.23 1.27 -3.80
C LEU A 154 3.75 1.57 -2.38
N GLN A 155 4.28 2.77 -2.16
CA GLN A 155 4.72 3.23 -0.85
C GLN A 155 3.56 3.31 0.13
N HIS A 156 2.41 3.86 -0.29
CA HIS A 156 1.19 3.87 0.54
C HIS A 156 0.77 2.45 0.93
N LEU A 157 0.74 1.50 -0.02
CA LEU A 157 0.39 0.10 0.26
C LEU A 157 1.37 -0.56 1.25
N ARG A 158 2.68 -0.32 1.07
CA ARG A 158 3.72 -0.83 1.98
C ARG A 158 3.57 -0.29 3.39
N GLU A 159 3.40 1.02 3.53
CA GLU A 159 3.31 1.67 4.83
C GLU A 159 2.01 1.28 5.55
N ALA A 160 0.90 1.24 4.81
CA ALA A 160 -0.38 0.71 5.27
C ALA A 160 -0.24 -0.72 5.82
N TRP A 161 0.40 -1.61 5.06
CA TRP A 161 0.65 -2.99 5.50
C TRP A 161 1.49 -3.02 6.79
N ASN A 162 2.59 -2.28 6.83
CA ASN A 162 3.47 -2.27 7.99
C ASN A 162 2.77 -1.75 9.26
N ALA A 163 1.88 -0.77 9.12
CA ALA A 163 1.12 -0.23 10.23
C ALA A 163 0.02 -1.19 10.77
N THR A 164 -0.41 -2.17 9.97
CA THR A 164 -1.54 -3.06 10.33
C THR A 164 -1.15 -4.51 10.56
N MET A 165 -0.25 -5.05 9.73
CA MET A 165 0.11 -6.47 9.70
C MET A 165 1.43 -6.74 10.42
N ALA A 166 2.35 -5.77 10.41
CA ALA A 166 3.67 -5.87 11.05
C ALA A 166 3.68 -5.32 12.48
N VAL A 167 2.51 -5.21 13.12
CA VAL A 167 2.40 -4.89 14.54
C VAL A 167 2.20 -6.20 15.31
N PRO A 168 2.96 -6.44 16.40
CA PRO A 168 2.75 -7.58 17.26
C PRO A 168 1.30 -7.61 17.74
N ALA A 169 0.70 -8.80 17.79
CA ALA A 169 -0.59 -8.97 18.43
C ALA A 169 -0.49 -8.47 19.88
N ALA A 170 -1.14 -7.34 20.17
CA ALA A 170 -0.91 -6.58 21.40
C ALA A 170 -1.00 -7.46 22.66
N SER A 171 0.08 -7.48 23.43
CA SER A 171 0.03 -7.70 24.86
C SER A 171 -0.92 -6.65 25.45
N THR A 172 -1.95 -7.11 26.13
CA THR A 172 -2.96 -6.27 26.77
C THR A 172 -2.35 -5.51 27.96
N SER A 173 -1.64 -4.39 27.78
CA SER A 173 -1.61 -3.30 28.77
C SER A 173 -0.82 -2.04 28.37
N SER A 174 -1.50 -0.89 28.53
CA SER A 174 -1.01 0.44 28.89
C SER A 174 -0.20 1.28 27.88
N ALA A 175 -0.50 2.58 27.94
CA ALA A 175 0.02 3.67 27.13
C ALA A 175 1.52 3.93 27.39
N ALA A 176 2.38 3.11 26.79
CA ALA A 176 3.76 3.41 26.38
C ALA A 176 4.35 2.17 25.69
N ALA A 177 3.62 1.58 24.73
CA ALA A 177 4.20 0.55 23.89
C ALA A 177 5.11 1.26 22.88
N VAL A 178 6.41 1.14 23.08
CA VAL A 178 7.36 1.32 21.98
C VAL A 178 6.87 0.36 20.88
N ASN A 179 6.55 0.90 19.70
CA ASN A 179 6.08 0.15 18.53
C ASN A 179 7.15 -0.89 18.13
N GLU A 180 7.19 -2.02 18.83
CA GLU A 180 7.94 -3.17 18.38
C GLU A 180 7.25 -3.60 17.07
N ILE A 181 7.98 -3.62 15.97
CA ILE A 181 7.48 -4.04 14.67
C ILE A 181 7.85 -5.52 14.54
N ASP A 182 6.89 -6.36 14.16
CA ASP A 182 7.14 -7.75 13.79
C ASP A 182 7.90 -7.76 12.45
N ASP A 183 9.23 -7.87 12.52
CA ASP A 183 10.09 -7.81 11.34
C ASP A 183 9.76 -8.92 10.32
N ASP A 184 9.35 -10.10 10.79
CA ASP A 184 8.95 -11.23 9.93
C ASP A 184 7.64 -10.97 9.19
N ALA A 185 6.85 -9.99 9.62
CA ALA A 185 5.60 -9.57 8.98
C ALA A 185 5.72 -8.26 8.20
N ARG A 186 6.88 -7.59 8.21
CA ARG A 186 7.09 -6.35 7.42
C ARG A 186 6.96 -6.62 5.93
N PHE A 187 6.30 -5.72 5.22
CA PHE A 187 6.01 -5.80 3.80
C PHE A 187 7.25 -6.14 2.97
N GLU A 188 8.35 -5.42 3.17
CA GLU A 188 9.63 -5.64 2.47
C GLU A 188 10.30 -7.00 2.75
N ASN A 189 9.87 -7.70 3.80
CA ASN A 189 10.36 -9.02 4.18
C ASN A 189 9.43 -10.15 3.72
N GLN A 190 8.47 -9.86 2.82
CA GLN A 190 7.55 -10.84 2.24
C GLN A 190 7.89 -11.18 0.80
N PHE A 191 7.31 -12.28 0.30
CA PHE A 191 7.38 -12.58 -1.13
C PHE A 191 6.34 -11.74 -1.88
N ILE A 192 6.79 -10.70 -2.59
CA ILE A 192 5.93 -9.75 -3.30
C ILE A 192 5.84 -10.08 -4.79
N VAL A 193 4.62 -10.13 -5.31
CA VAL A 193 4.31 -10.30 -6.73
C VAL A 193 3.51 -9.09 -7.22
N LEU A 194 4.04 -8.40 -8.23
CA LEU A 194 3.28 -7.40 -8.98
C LEU A 194 2.54 -8.10 -10.13
N THR A 195 1.24 -7.87 -10.24
CA THR A 195 0.36 -8.46 -11.27
C THR A 195 -0.18 -7.43 -12.23
#